data_AF-A0AAN9YI69-F1
#
_entry.id   AF-A0AAN9YI69-F1
#
_cell.length_a   1.000
_cell.length_b   1.000
_cell.length_c   1.000
_cell.angle_alpha   90.00
_cell.angle_beta   90.00
_cell.angle_gamma   90.00
#
_symmetry.space_group_name_H-M   'P 1'
#
loop_
_entity.id
_entity.type
_entity.pdbx_description
1 polymer ?
#
loop_
_entity_poly.entity_id
_entity_poly.type
_entity_poly.pdbx_seq_one_letter_code
_entity_poly.pdbx_strand_id
1 'polypeptide(L)'
;MVVSEASLHYLASYYNMSVFHYETPRIPEGRDFMLEINPRYVNRVQTDKLNVIDARWIDMENGLFIDITAVRYDPDHPEGEGILFCKDGHEFRDTYLYPLRTTTFEGSPVKIPFKYKEILEAEYGSKGLTNTFFAGHVFSDEKMEWLPKTPTVDSSGDELRR
;
A
#
# COMPACT_ATOMS: atom_id res chain seq x y z
N MET A 1 -4.04 -1.25 2.26
CA MET A 1 -5.34 -0.62 2.59
C MET A 1 -5.38 -0.30 4.08
N VAL A 2 -5.98 0.83 4.50
CA VAL A 2 -6.11 1.19 5.92
C VAL A 2 -7.55 0.98 6.40
N VAL A 3 -7.70 0.27 7.51
CA VAL A 3 -8.99 0.01 8.16
C VAL A 3 -8.93 0.37 9.64
N SER A 4 -10.07 0.70 10.26
CA SER A 4 -10.11 0.86 11.72
C SER A 4 -9.96 -0.51 12.40
N GLU A 5 -9.42 -0.51 13.61
CA GLU A 5 -9.33 -1.71 14.45
C GLU A 5 -10.70 -2.37 14.67
N ALA A 6 -11.76 -1.59 14.91
CA ALA A 6 -13.12 -2.10 15.05
C ALA A 6 -13.61 -2.85 13.79
N SER A 7 -13.34 -2.31 12.59
CA SER A 7 -13.66 -2.99 11.34
C SER A 7 -12.86 -4.28 11.18
N LEU A 8 -11.59 -4.27 11.58
CA LEU A 8 -10.76 -5.47 11.52
C LEU A 8 -11.25 -6.57 12.48
N HIS A 9 -11.67 -6.21 13.69
CA HIS A 9 -12.32 -7.16 14.62
C HIS A 9 -13.56 -7.81 14.01
N TYR A 10 -14.37 -7.03 13.30
CA TYR A 10 -15.54 -7.55 12.60
C TYR A 10 -15.14 -8.54 11.50
N LEU A 11 -14.15 -8.20 10.67
CA LEU A 11 -13.62 -9.11 9.65
C LEU A 11 -13.05 -10.40 10.26
N ALA A 12 -12.30 -10.29 11.36
CA ALA A 12 -11.75 -11.43 12.09
C ALA A 12 -12.82 -12.39 12.60
N SER A 13 -13.94 -11.84 13.10
CA SER A 13 -14.99 -12.63 13.74
C SER A 13 -15.90 -13.34 12.75
N TYR A 14 -16.10 -12.78 11.55
CA TYR A 14 -17.13 -13.24 10.62
C TYR A 14 -16.62 -13.66 9.25
N TYR A 15 -15.43 -13.21 8.83
CA TYR A 15 -14.94 -13.35 7.46
C TYR A 15 -13.52 -13.91 7.34
N ASN A 16 -12.84 -14.22 8.45
CA ASN A 16 -11.51 -14.81 8.37
C ASN A 16 -11.56 -16.15 7.61
N MET A 17 -10.63 -16.35 6.68
CA MET A 17 -10.52 -17.52 5.79
C MET A 17 -11.73 -17.73 4.86
N SER A 18 -12.53 -16.69 4.61
CA SER A 18 -13.59 -16.75 3.60
C SER A 18 -13.06 -16.39 2.21
N VAL A 19 -13.69 -16.97 1.19
CA VAL A 19 -13.33 -16.80 -0.22
C VAL A 19 -14.39 -15.97 -0.91
N PHE A 20 -13.96 -14.99 -1.70
CA PHE A 20 -14.80 -14.08 -2.44
C PHE A 20 -14.45 -14.13 -3.92
N HIS A 21 -15.45 -14.44 -4.73
CA HIS A 21 -15.33 -14.37 -6.18
C HIS A 21 -15.55 -12.93 -6.64
N TYR A 22 -14.63 -12.38 -7.43
CA TYR A 22 -14.73 -11.02 -7.94
C TYR A 22 -14.47 -10.96 -9.43
N GLU A 23 -15.46 -10.45 -10.17
CA GLU A 23 -15.44 -10.29 -11.61
C GLU A 23 -15.21 -8.82 -11.98
N THR A 24 -14.45 -8.59 -13.05
CA THR A 24 -14.29 -7.25 -13.62
C THR A 24 -14.48 -7.31 -15.14
N PRO A 25 -14.80 -6.18 -15.80
CA PRO A 25 -14.82 -6.17 -17.27
C PRO A 25 -13.50 -6.61 -17.93
N ARG A 26 -12.37 -6.52 -17.19
CA ARG A 26 -11.04 -6.93 -17.65
C ARG A 26 -10.75 -8.41 -17.42
N ILE A 27 -11.46 -9.04 -16.48
CA ILE A 27 -11.35 -10.45 -16.09
C ILE A 27 -12.77 -11.01 -15.94
N PRO A 28 -13.47 -11.34 -17.05
CA PRO A 28 -14.86 -11.74 -17.03
C PRO A 28 -15.11 -13.09 -16.34
N GLU A 29 -14.12 -13.98 -16.35
CA GLU A 29 -14.15 -15.25 -15.62
C GLU A 29 -14.04 -15.08 -14.10
N GLY A 30 -13.69 -13.87 -13.66
CA GLY A 30 -13.46 -13.53 -12.27
C GLY A 30 -12.24 -14.20 -11.66
N ARG A 31 -11.96 -13.87 -10.40
CA ARG A 31 -10.92 -14.50 -9.58
C ARG A 31 -11.43 -14.72 -8.17
N ASP A 32 -10.92 -15.78 -7.56
CA ASP A 32 -11.18 -16.09 -6.15
C ASP A 32 -10.11 -15.46 -5.28
N PHE A 33 -10.55 -14.63 -4.33
CA PHE A 33 -9.69 -13.99 -3.34
C PHE A 33 -10.03 -14.47 -1.95
N MET A 34 -9.03 -14.94 -1.20
CA MET A 34 -9.18 -15.30 0.20
C MET A 34 -8.88 -14.11 1.10
N LEU A 35 -9.75 -13.84 2.07
CA LEU A 35 -9.47 -12.90 3.16
C LEU A 35 -8.84 -13.66 4.33
N GLU A 36 -7.56 -13.40 4.60
CA GLU A 36 -6.84 -13.94 5.75
C GLU A 36 -6.62 -12.85 6.80
N ILE A 37 -6.97 -13.12 8.07
CA ILE A 37 -6.72 -12.24 9.20
C ILE A 37 -5.62 -12.84 10.07
N ASN A 38 -4.58 -12.03 10.35
CA ASN A 38 -3.48 -12.43 11.22
C ASN A 38 -3.99 -12.69 12.65
N PRO A 39 -3.77 -13.87 13.26
CA PRO A 39 -4.21 -14.16 14.62
C PRO A 39 -3.69 -13.19 15.69
N ARG A 40 -2.60 -12.46 15.39
CA ARG A 40 -1.96 -11.46 16.26
C ARG A 40 -2.31 -10.02 15.87
N TYR A 41 -3.40 -9.79 15.14
CA TYR A 41 -3.84 -8.45 14.75
C TYR A 41 -4.13 -7.52 15.95
N VAL A 42 -4.49 -8.10 17.10
CA VAL A 42 -4.74 -7.36 18.35
C VAL A 42 -3.47 -6.93 19.09
N ASN A 43 -2.28 -7.21 18.56
CA ASN A 43 -1.02 -6.85 19.20
C ASN A 43 -0.76 -5.34 19.08
N ARG A 44 -1.09 -4.60 20.14
CA ARG A 44 -0.86 -3.15 20.23
C ARG A 44 0.58 -2.79 20.62
N VAL A 45 1.31 -3.70 21.27
CA VAL A 45 2.61 -3.43 21.89
C VAL A 45 3.77 -3.43 20.86
N GLN A 46 3.47 -3.69 19.58
CA GLN A 46 4.46 -3.73 18.47
C GLN A 46 5.67 -4.64 18.76
N THR A 47 5.46 -5.66 19.60
CA THR A 47 6.50 -6.61 20.04
C THR A 47 6.97 -7.54 18.94
N ASP A 48 6.18 -7.65 17.86
CA ASP A 48 6.44 -8.52 16.73
C ASP A 48 6.79 -7.69 15.50
N LYS A 49 8.09 -7.52 15.27
CA LYS A 49 8.62 -6.72 14.15
C LYS A 49 8.60 -7.46 12.82
N LEU A 50 8.41 -8.78 12.82
CA LEU A 50 8.39 -9.59 11.59
C LEU A 50 6.97 -9.80 11.06
N ASN A 51 5.96 -9.57 11.90
CA ASN A 51 4.56 -9.82 11.58
C ASN A 51 3.69 -8.58 11.81
N VAL A 52 4.01 -7.50 11.10
CA VAL A 52 3.36 -6.19 11.27
C VAL A 52 2.06 -6.02 10.45
N ILE A 53 1.78 -6.93 9.52
CA ILE A 53 0.56 -6.90 8.70
C ILE A 53 -0.59 -7.56 9.45
N ASP A 54 -1.76 -6.93 9.42
CA ASP A 54 -2.92 -7.36 10.20
C ASP A 54 -3.85 -8.30 9.43
N ALA A 55 -3.94 -8.15 8.10
CA ALA A 55 -4.73 -9.02 7.23
C ALA A 55 -4.27 -8.94 5.77
N ARG A 56 -4.74 -9.88 4.94
CA ARG A 56 -4.45 -9.92 3.50
C ARG A 56 -5.65 -10.32 2.68
N TRP A 57 -5.76 -9.72 1.50
CA TRP A 57 -6.47 -10.32 0.37
C TRP A 57 -5.47 -11.10 -0.47
N ILE A 58 -5.74 -12.37 -0.74
CA ILE A 58 -4.83 -13.27 -1.47
C ILE A 58 -5.55 -13.80 -2.70
N ASP A 59 -5.02 -13.53 -3.89
CA ASP A 59 -5.44 -14.18 -5.15
C ASP A 59 -5.06 -15.66 -5.06
N MET A 60 -6.06 -16.54 -5.10
CA MET A 60 -5.86 -17.98 -4.92
C MET A 60 -5.25 -18.67 -6.14
N GLU A 61 -5.22 -18.02 -7.31
CA GLU A 61 -4.65 -18.60 -8.53
C GLU A 61 -3.12 -18.43 -8.57
N ASN A 62 -2.63 -17.24 -8.26
CA ASN A 62 -1.21 -16.89 -8.43
C ASN A 62 -0.49 -16.53 -7.11
N GLY A 63 -1.22 -16.38 -5.99
CA GLY A 63 -0.67 -16.04 -4.69
C GLY A 63 -0.29 -14.57 -4.50
N LEU A 64 -0.60 -13.68 -5.46
CA LEU A 64 -0.47 -12.23 -5.26
C LEU A 64 -1.41 -11.77 -4.16
N PHE A 65 -1.01 -10.74 -3.43
CA PHE A 65 -1.78 -10.28 -2.28
C PHE A 65 -1.75 -8.77 -2.09
N ILE A 66 -2.75 -8.28 -1.36
CA ILE A 66 -2.84 -6.91 -0.86
C ILE A 66 -2.83 -6.96 0.66
N ASP A 67 -1.85 -6.28 1.25
CA ASP A 67 -1.76 -6.12 2.70
C ASP A 67 -2.80 -5.10 3.22
N ILE A 68 -3.37 -5.44 4.37
CA ILE A 68 -4.28 -4.63 5.16
C ILE A 68 -3.60 -4.33 6.49
N THR A 69 -3.47 -3.04 6.77
CA THR A 69 -2.93 -2.53 8.03
C THR A 69 -4.05 -1.82 8.77
N ALA A 70 -4.30 -2.21 10.02
CA ALA A 70 -5.25 -1.52 10.86
C ALA A 70 -4.60 -0.34 11.58
N VAL A 71 -5.39 0.70 11.76
CA VAL A 71 -5.03 1.87 12.56
C VAL A 71 -5.96 2.01 13.75
N ARG A 72 -5.40 2.45 14.86
CA ARG A 72 -6.10 2.53 16.15
C ARG A 72 -5.63 3.76 16.92
N TYR A 73 -6.55 4.35 17.68
CA TYR A 73 -6.23 5.49 18.53
C TYR A 73 -5.34 5.07 19.68
N ASP A 74 -4.36 5.91 20.00
CA ASP A 74 -3.61 5.85 21.25
C ASP A 74 -4.16 6.89 22.23
N PRO A 75 -5.01 6.48 23.19
CA PRO A 75 -5.61 7.41 24.15
C PRO A 75 -4.61 7.95 25.17
N ASP A 76 -3.49 7.24 25.39
CA ASP A 76 -2.50 7.57 26.42
C ASP A 76 -1.25 8.23 25.80
N HIS A 77 -1.33 8.66 24.53
CA HIS A 77 -0.20 9.21 23.81
C HIS A 77 0.30 10.53 24.46
N PRO A 78 1.61 10.73 24.64
CA PRO A 78 2.15 11.93 25.31
C PRO A 78 1.85 13.25 24.59
N GLU A 79 1.58 13.21 23.28
CA GLU A 79 1.15 14.38 22.50
C GLU A 79 -0.36 14.71 22.60
N GLY A 80 -1.12 13.95 23.39
CA GLY A 80 -2.54 14.10 23.60
C GLY A 80 -3.40 13.27 22.65
N GLU A 81 -4.71 13.57 22.65
CA GLU A 81 -5.72 12.84 21.86
C GLU A 81 -5.55 13.02 20.35
N GLY A 82 -6.20 12.13 19.58
CA GLY A 82 -6.23 12.21 18.12
C GLY A 82 -5.02 11.58 17.42
N ILE A 83 -4.13 10.92 18.17
CA ILE A 83 -3.04 10.14 17.60
C ILE A 83 -3.52 8.73 17.28
N LEU A 84 -3.27 8.31 16.05
CA LEU A 84 -3.47 6.96 15.58
C LEU A 84 -2.10 6.32 15.37
N PHE A 85 -2.04 5.00 15.54
CA PHE A 85 -0.85 4.21 15.22
C PHE A 85 -1.22 2.89 14.56
N CYS A 86 -0.27 2.31 13.85
CA CYS A 86 -0.35 0.94 13.32
C CYS A 86 0.69 0.03 13.98
N LYS A 87 0.63 -1.27 13.64
CA LYS A 87 1.45 -2.31 14.25
C LYS A 87 2.94 -2.25 13.86
N ASP A 88 3.28 -1.52 12.81
CA ASP A 88 4.66 -1.35 12.33
C ASP A 88 5.44 -0.24 13.06
N GLY A 89 4.79 0.62 13.84
CA GLY A 89 5.45 1.78 14.47
C GLY A 89 4.94 3.13 14.01
N HIS A 90 4.28 3.23 12.85
CA HIS A 90 3.91 4.53 12.31
C HIS A 90 2.76 5.17 13.08
N GLU A 91 2.91 6.47 13.31
CA GLU A 91 1.96 7.32 14.01
C GLU A 91 1.49 8.45 13.10
N PHE A 92 0.21 8.81 13.21
CA PHE A 92 -0.38 9.90 12.43
C PHE A 92 -1.52 10.53 13.20
N ARG A 93 -1.68 11.85 13.04
CA ARG A 93 -2.85 12.57 13.54
C ARG A 93 -4.07 12.21 12.72
N ASP A 94 -5.20 11.99 13.36
CA ASP A 94 -6.46 11.69 12.69
C ASP A 94 -6.91 12.81 11.72
N THR A 95 -6.57 14.07 12.01
CA THR A 95 -6.77 15.23 11.10
C THR A 95 -5.98 15.15 9.78
N TYR A 96 -5.01 14.24 9.67
CA TYR A 96 -4.28 13.98 8.43
C TYR A 96 -4.97 12.87 7.62
N LEU A 97 -5.67 11.96 8.30
CA LEU A 97 -6.40 10.86 7.69
C LEU A 97 -7.82 11.28 7.27
N TYR A 98 -8.58 11.87 8.20
CA TYR A 98 -9.99 12.16 8.05
C TYR A 98 -10.28 13.65 7.75
N PRO A 99 -11.37 13.95 7.00
CA PRO A 99 -12.18 12.99 6.24
C PRO A 99 -11.42 12.45 5.04
N LEU A 100 -11.63 11.17 4.71
CA LEU A 100 -11.00 10.54 3.54
C LEU A 100 -11.48 11.23 2.25
N ARG A 101 -10.55 11.41 1.30
CA ARG A 101 -10.83 11.94 -0.04
C ARG A 101 -11.08 10.80 -1.02
N THR A 102 -12.01 10.99 -1.94
CA THR A 102 -12.27 10.03 -3.03
C THR A 102 -11.39 10.37 -4.23
N THR A 103 -10.79 9.35 -4.84
CA THR A 103 -10.04 9.45 -6.09
C THR A 103 -10.15 8.13 -6.86
N THR A 104 -9.36 7.96 -7.92
CA THR A 104 -9.22 6.71 -8.66
C THR A 104 -7.79 6.18 -8.55
N PHE A 105 -7.63 4.86 -8.48
CA PHE A 105 -6.37 4.15 -8.60
C PHE A 105 -6.57 3.00 -9.59
N GLU A 106 -5.77 2.96 -10.66
CA GLU A 106 -5.92 1.99 -11.76
C GLU A 106 -7.35 1.90 -12.31
N GLY A 107 -8.03 3.05 -12.41
CA GLY A 107 -9.42 3.14 -12.86
C GLY A 107 -10.47 2.72 -11.83
N SER A 108 -10.08 2.19 -10.67
CA SER A 108 -10.99 1.82 -9.59
C SER A 108 -11.18 2.99 -8.60
N PRO A 109 -12.41 3.24 -8.11
CA PRO A 109 -12.65 4.27 -7.10
C PRO A 109 -12.03 3.86 -5.76
N VAL A 110 -11.24 4.75 -5.16
CA VAL A 110 -10.56 4.52 -3.88
C VAL A 110 -10.70 5.71 -2.95
N LYS A 111 -10.40 5.46 -1.67
CA LYS A 111 -10.29 6.50 -0.64
C LYS A 111 -8.83 6.68 -0.24
N ILE A 112 -8.40 7.93 -0.11
CA ILE A 112 -7.06 8.32 0.32
C ILE A 112 -7.12 9.26 1.54
N PRO A 113 -6.03 9.38 2.32
CA PRO A 113 -5.94 10.34 3.43
C PRO A 113 -6.23 11.79 3.01
N PHE A 114 -6.73 12.60 3.94
CA PHE A 114 -7.01 14.02 3.70
C PHE A 114 -5.74 14.82 3.34
N LYS A 115 -4.68 14.67 4.14
CA LYS A 115 -3.37 15.32 3.97
C LYS A 115 -2.33 14.35 3.37
N TYR A 116 -2.71 13.67 2.29
CA TYR A 116 -1.89 12.62 1.69
C TYR A 116 -0.51 13.13 1.23
N LYS A 117 -0.38 14.38 0.77
CA LYS A 117 0.92 14.94 0.35
C LYS A 117 1.87 15.07 1.52
N GLU A 118 1.37 15.59 2.63
CA GLU A 118 2.13 15.80 3.86
C GLU A 118 2.56 14.46 4.47
N ILE A 119 1.69 13.45 4.45
CA ILE A 119 2.04 12.09 4.89
C ILE A 119 3.13 11.51 4.00
N LEU A 120 2.97 11.58 2.67
CA LEU A 120 3.93 11.02 1.73
C LEU A 120 5.28 11.77 1.78
N GLU A 121 5.28 13.08 1.96
CA GLU A 121 6.50 13.88 2.10
C GLU A 121 7.23 13.59 3.41
N ALA A 122 6.50 13.37 4.52
CA ALA A 122 7.09 12.95 5.78
C ALA A 122 7.78 11.57 5.68
N GLU A 123 7.17 10.64 4.95
CA GLU A 123 7.67 9.27 4.80
C GLU A 123 8.84 9.16 3.79
N TYR A 124 8.68 9.76 2.61
CA TYR A 124 9.60 9.56 1.48
C TYR A 124 10.45 10.78 1.13
N GLY A 125 10.18 11.92 1.78
CA GLY A 125 10.81 13.21 1.47
C GLY A 125 10.28 13.84 0.17
N SER A 126 10.48 15.15 0.02
CA SER A 126 10.01 15.92 -1.14
C SER A 126 10.53 15.40 -2.49
N LYS A 127 11.76 14.89 -2.50
CA LYS A 127 12.37 14.27 -3.69
C LYS A 127 11.72 12.93 -4.04
N GLY A 128 11.24 12.16 -3.06
CA GLY A 128 10.53 10.91 -3.32
C GLY A 128 9.25 11.10 -4.12
N LEU A 129 8.64 12.30 -4.05
CA LEU A 129 7.40 12.63 -4.76
C LEU A 129 7.60 13.20 -6.16
N THR A 130 8.82 13.58 -6.52
CA THR A 130 9.11 14.36 -7.73
C THR A 130 10.19 13.76 -8.60
N ASN A 131 11.06 12.90 -8.04
CA ASN A 131 12.15 12.33 -8.78
C ASN A 131 11.63 11.23 -9.71
N THR A 132 11.73 11.48 -11.01
CA THR A 132 11.35 10.52 -12.06
C THR A 132 12.49 9.59 -12.43
N PHE A 133 13.62 9.59 -11.71
CA PHE A 133 14.72 8.65 -11.90
C PHE A 133 15.06 7.88 -10.63
N PHE A 134 14.97 6.55 -10.70
CA PHE A 134 15.28 5.68 -9.57
C PHE A 134 15.82 4.33 -10.04
N ALA A 135 16.90 3.85 -9.42
CA ALA A 135 17.48 2.53 -9.68
C ALA A 135 17.67 2.18 -11.18
N GLY A 136 18.16 3.13 -11.99
CA GLY A 136 18.36 2.92 -13.43
C GLY A 136 17.09 2.94 -14.28
N HIS A 137 15.95 3.31 -13.70
CA HIS A 137 14.67 3.45 -14.36
C HIS A 137 14.24 4.92 -14.43
N VAL A 138 13.47 5.26 -15.45
CA VAL A 138 12.83 6.58 -15.64
C VAL A 138 11.31 6.37 -15.61
N PHE A 139 10.62 7.14 -14.78
CA PHE A 139 9.15 7.13 -14.73
C PHE A 139 8.59 7.83 -15.97
N SER A 140 7.67 7.16 -16.67
CA SER A 140 6.95 7.69 -17.82
C SER A 140 5.56 8.17 -17.40
N ASP A 141 5.35 9.49 -17.39
CA ASP A 141 4.03 10.08 -17.04
C ASP A 141 2.91 9.68 -18.02
N GLU A 142 3.25 9.45 -19.30
CA GLU A 142 2.26 9.03 -20.31
C GLU A 142 1.73 7.61 -20.06
N LYS A 143 2.61 6.70 -19.61
CA LYS A 143 2.27 5.29 -19.37
C LYS A 143 1.93 5.00 -17.92
N MET A 144 2.30 5.90 -17.00
CA MET A 144 2.24 5.68 -15.55
C MET A 144 3.07 4.48 -15.09
N GLU A 145 4.26 4.29 -15.69
CA GLU A 145 5.13 3.11 -15.48
C GLU A 145 6.61 3.50 -15.38
N TRP A 146 7.40 2.70 -14.63
CA TRP A 146 8.86 2.82 -14.57
C TRP A 146 9.52 2.05 -15.73
N LEU A 147 10.23 2.75 -16.62
CA LEU A 147 10.90 2.15 -17.76
C LEU A 147 12.41 2.03 -17.51
N PRO A 148 13.04 0.89 -17.85
CA PRO A 148 14.49 0.78 -17.75
C PRO A 148 15.16 1.80 -18.68
N LYS A 149 16.23 2.44 -18.21
CA LYS A 149 17.09 3.24 -19.08
C LYS A 149 17.77 2.27 -20.04
N THR A 150 17.37 2.27 -21.31
CA THR A 150 17.99 1.44 -22.35
C THR A 150 19.51 1.61 -22.27
N PRO A 151 20.32 0.53 -22.31
CA PRO A 151 21.76 0.67 -22.38
C PRO A 151 22.07 1.51 -23.62
N THR A 152 22.86 2.56 -23.47
CA THR A 152 23.53 3.20 -24.60
C THR A 152 24.36 2.10 -25.26
N VAL A 153 23.96 1.68 -26.46
CA VAL A 153 24.81 0.87 -27.31
C VAL A 153 26.02 1.75 -27.59
N ASP A 154 27.16 1.45 -26.95
CA ASP A 154 28.44 1.98 -27.41
C ASP A 154 28.55 1.62 -28.89
N SER A 155 28.52 2.63 -29.74
CA SER A 155 28.71 2.45 -31.17
C SER A 155 30.10 1.89 -31.41
N SER A 156 30.21 0.57 -31.50
CA SER A 156 31.37 -0.11 -32.06
C SER A 156 31.45 0.25 -33.55
N GLY A 157 32.16 1.33 -33.84
CA GLY A 157 32.58 1.73 -35.18
C GLY A 157 34.10 1.73 -35.28
N ASP A 158 34.73 0.64 -34.84
CA ASP A 158 36.12 0.36 -35.18
C ASP A 158 36.13 -0.20 -36.62
N GLU A 159 36.04 0.71 -37.60
CA GLU A 159 36.26 0.39 -39.01
C GLU A 159 37.76 0.22 -39.26
N LEU A 160 38.20 -1.04 -39.21
CA LEU A 160 39.34 -1.51 -40.00
C LEU A 160 39.12 -1.16 -41.48
N ARG A 161 39.80 -0.12 -41.98
CA ARG A 161 40.10 0.05 -43.41
C ARG A 161 41.52 0.60 -43.64
N ARG A 162 42.37 -0.36 -44.04
CA ARG A 162 43.58 -0.28 -44.88
C ARG A 162 44.91 0.11 -44.24
#